data_AF-X1V5T4-F1
#
_entry.id   AF-X1V5T4-F1
#
_cell.length_a   1.000
_cell.length_b   1.000
_cell.length_c   1.000
_cell.angle_alpha   90.00
_cell.angle_beta   90.00
_cell.angle_gamma   90.00
#
_symmetry.space_group_name_H-M   'P 1'
#
loop_
_entity.id
_entity.type
_entity.pdbx_description
1 polymer ?
#
loop_
_entity_poly.entity_id
_entity_poly.type
_entity_poly.pdbx_seq_one_letter_code
_entity_poly.pdbx_strand_id
1 'polypeptide(L)' 'EGKTIIWENGIYFEGTAGITVGRENDECVTFDVGSGSYSFNLTGTPPL' A
#
# COMPACT_ATOMS: atom_id res chain seq x y z
N GLU A 1 -16.07 -10.27 9.14
CA GLU A 1 -15.17 -9.19 8.68
C GLU A 1 -14.51 -9.62 7.37
N GLY A 2 -14.54 -8.76 6.36
CA GLY A 2 -13.98 -9.03 5.03
C GLY A 2 -12.55 -8.54 4.93
N LYS A 3 -11.64 -9.39 4.46
CA LYS A 3 -10.29 -8.99 4.12
C LYS A 3 -10.31 -8.51 2.66
N THR A 4 -10.17 -7.21 2.44
CA THR A 4 -9.98 -6.65 1.10
C THR A 4 -8.49 -6.53 0.84
N ILE A 5 -8.01 -7.15 -0.24
CA ILE A 5 -6.64 -6.96 -0.70
C ILE A 5 -6.59 -5.62 -1.42
N ILE A 6 -5.74 -4.71 -0.94
CA ILE A 6 -5.57 -3.35 -1.48
C ILE A 6 -4.23 -3.18 -2.21
N TRP A 7 -3.35 -4.17 -2.09
CA TRP A 7 -2.00 -4.13 -2.65
C TRP A 7 -1.54 -5.56 -2.94
N GLU A 8 -1.14 -5.83 -4.18
CA GLU A 8 -0.56 -7.11 -4.57
C GLU A 8 0.42 -6.88 -5.74
N ASN A 9 1.60 -7.52 -5.68
CA ASN A 9 2.63 -7.44 -6.72
C ASN A 9 3.00 -6.01 -7.16
N GLY A 10 3.10 -5.07 -6.21
CA GLY A 10 3.45 -3.66 -6.50
C GLY A 10 2.30 -2.86 -7.11
N ILE A 11 1.09 -3.43 -7.21
CA ILE A 11 -0.08 -2.79 -7.79
C ILE A 11 -1.08 -2.44 -6.68
N TYR A 12 -1.51 -1.19 -6.66
CA TYR A 12 -2.60 -0.72 -5.83
C TYR A 12 -3.96 -1.14 -6.42
N PHE A 13 -4.80 -1.77 -5.61
CA PHE A 13 -6.17 -2.12 -5.97
C PHE A 13 -7.15 -1.11 -5.36
N GLU A 14 -7.79 -0.34 -6.24
CA GLU A 14 -8.86 0.57 -5.84
C GLU A 14 -10.09 -0.18 -5.34
N GLY A 15 -10.89 0.47 -4.47
CA GLY A 15 -12.14 -0.10 -3.95
C GLY A 15 -12.24 -0.14 -2.42
N THR A 16 -11.19 0.25 -1.71
CA THR A 16 -11.26 0.47 -0.26
C THR A 16 -11.63 1.92 0.04
N ALA A 17 -12.81 2.10 0.64
CA ALA A 17 -13.29 3.41 1.04
C ALA A 17 -12.28 4.09 1.98
N GLY A 18 -11.88 5.30 1.61
CA GLY A 18 -10.95 6.11 2.40
C GLY A 18 -9.48 5.98 2.00
N ILE A 19 -9.10 5.07 1.10
CA ILE A 19 -7.76 5.03 0.48
C ILE A 19 -7.89 5.53 -0.96
N THR A 20 -7.14 6.58 -1.29
CA THR A 20 -7.25 7.24 -2.59
C THR A 20 -6.11 6.88 -3.52
N VAL A 21 -4.92 6.60 -2.96
CA VAL A 21 -3.70 6.32 -3.72
C VAL A 21 -2.81 5.36 -2.93
N GLY A 22 -2.19 4.41 -3.63
CA GLY A 22 -1.05 3.64 -3.14
C GLY A 22 0.17 3.89 -4.02
N ARG A 23 1.34 4.11 -3.41
CA ARG A 23 2.62 4.36 -4.09
C ARG A 23 3.71 3.51 -3.43
N GLU A 24 4.62 2.99 -4.24
CA GLU A 24 5.80 2.25 -3.79
C GLU A 24 7.07 2.98 -4.21
N ASN A 25 8.06 2.96 -3.33
CA ASN A 25 9.46 3.26 -3.64
C ASN A 25 10.35 2.14 -3.08
N ASP A 26 11.66 2.23 -3.28
CA ASP A 26 12.61 1.18 -2.89
C ASP A 26 12.56 0.81 -1.40
N GLU A 27 12.04 1.68 -0.54
CA GLU A 27 12.10 1.52 0.93
C GLU A 27 10.72 1.27 1.55
N CYS A 28 9.63 1.70 0.91
CA CYS A 28 8.31 1.80 1.53
C CYS A 28 7.16 1.70 0.53
N VAL A 29 6.00 1.26 1.04
CA VAL A 29 4.69 1.47 0.40
C VAL A 29 3.92 2.51 1.20
N THR A 30 3.42 3.55 0.53
CA THR A 30 2.64 4.64 1.12
C THR A 30 1.21 4.64 0.58
N PHE A 31 0.24 4.77 1.48
CA PHE A 31 -1.18 4.93 1.17
C PHE A 31 -1.66 6.30 1.61
N ASP A 32 -2.22 7.07 0.69
CA ASP A 32 -2.96 8.29 1.05
C ASP A 32 -4.38 7.94 1.43
N VAL A 33 -4.79 8.51 2.56
CA VAL A 33 -6.14 8.45 3.10
C VAL A 33 -6.69 9.86 3.25
N GLY A 34 -8.01 10.01 3.35
CA GLY A 34 -8.65 11.33 3.36
C GLY A 34 -8.12 12.34 4.41
N SER A 35 -7.48 11.86 5.49
CA SER A 35 -6.92 12.69 6.56
C SER A 35 -5.39 12.68 6.66
N GLY A 36 -4.65 12.02 5.75
CA GLY A 36 -3.20 11.92 5.84
C GLY A 36 -2.64 10.75 5.04
N SER A 37 -1.46 10.24 5.42
CA SER A 37 -0.82 9.14 4.71
C SER A 37 -0.22 8.14 5.70
N TYR A 38 -0.27 6.85 5.36
CA TYR A 38 0.36 5.76 6.11
C TYR A 38 1.47 5.14 5.26
N SER A 39 2.64 4.91 5.85
CA SER A 39 3.77 4.27 5.18
C SER A 39 4.19 2.98 5.89
N PHE A 40 4.44 1.95 5.11
CA PHE A 40 4.91 0.64 5.56
C PHE A 40 6.28 0.39 4.96
N ASN A 41 7.30 0.21 5.81
CA ASN A 41 8.64 -0.10 5.34
C ASN A 41 8.67 -1.50 4.72
N LEU A 42 9.28 -1.60 3.54
CA LEU A 42 9.58 -2.86 2.89
C LEU A 42 10.79 -3.49 3.56
N THR A 43 10.59 -4.02 4.77
CA THR A 43 11.64 -4.76 5.48
C THR A 43 11.72 -6.18 4.93
N GLY A 44 12.53 -6.36 3.90
CA GLY A 44 12.83 -7.66 3.31
C GLY A 44 13.80 -7.48 2.15
N THR A 45 14.86 -8.26 2.11
CA THR A 45 15.71 -8.34 0.90
C THR A 45 14.86 -8.99 -0.20
N PRO A 46 14.72 -8.37 -1.38
CA PRO A 46 14.13 -9.08 -2.51
C PRO A 46 14.96 -10.36 -2.76
N PRO A 47 14.32 -11.51 -3.02
CA PRO A 47 15.06 -12.74 -3.30
C PRO A 47 15.97 -12.52 -4.52
N LEU A 48 17.23 -12.96 -4.39
CA LEU A 48 18.26 -12.90 -5.44
C LEU A 48 17.87 -13.66 -6.71
#